data_AF-A0A536N7L6-F1
#
_entry.id   AF-A0A536N7L6-F1
#
_cell.length_a   1.000
_cell.length_b   1.000
_cell.length_c   1.000
_cell.angle_alpha   90.00
_cell.angle_beta   90.00
_cell.angle_gamma   90.00
#
_symmetry.space_group_name_H-M   'P 1'
#
loop_
_entity.id
_entity.type
_entity.pdbx_description
1 polymer ?
#
loop_
_entity_poly.entity_id
_entity_poly.type
_entity_poly.pdbx_seq_one_letter_code
_entity_poly.pdbx_strand_id
1 'polypeptide(L)'
;MTLQHHRPDRTGTGLEPKIVVERDHRSQLRSPRWGAALSGGRLPRLGNPEMNPTPVALAVLFWAGLGFGTFVVLLLGYGTGFWH
;
A
#
# COMPACT_ATOMS: atom_id res chain seq x y z
N MET A 1 8.26 1.90 5.55
CA MET A 1 8.18 2.88 6.64
C MET A 1 6.77 3.45 6.67
N THR A 2 6.00 3.19 7.73
CA THR A 2 4.61 3.65 7.88
C THR A 2 4.56 4.80 8.89
N LEU A 3 4.21 6.00 8.43
CA LEU A 3 4.05 7.18 9.29
C LEU A 3 2.76 7.03 10.11
N GLN A 4 2.89 6.62 11.38
CA GLN A 4 1.78 6.67 12.33
C GLN A 4 1.75 8.07 12.97
N HIS A 5 0.76 8.87 12.59
CA HIS A 5 0.53 10.18 13.23
C HIS A 5 -0.08 9.97 14.61
N HIS A 6 0.74 10.08 15.64
CA HIS A 6 0.30 10.18 17.03
C HIS A 6 0.08 11.65 17.40
N ARG A 7 -1.11 11.99 17.89
CA ARG A 7 -1.42 13.29 18.48
C ARG A 7 -1.59 13.08 19.99
N PRO A 8 -1.05 13.96 20.85
CA PRO A 8 -1.26 13.86 22.28
C PRO A 8 -2.74 14.00 22.61
N ASP A 9 -3.26 13.09 23.43
CA ASP A 9 -4.61 13.19 23.99
C ASP A 9 -4.71 14.45 24.87
N ARG A 10 -5.91 15.03 24.94
CA ARG A 10 -6.24 16.23 25.73
C ARG A 10 -6.05 16.03 27.24
N THR A 11 -5.77 14.81 27.68
CA THR A 11 -5.59 14.40 29.08
C THR A 11 -4.17 13.91 29.40
N GLY A 12 -3.27 13.79 28.41
CA GLY A 12 -1.84 13.60 28.63
C GLY A 12 -1.36 12.21 29.09
N THR A 13 -2.13 11.12 28.94
CA THR A 13 -1.75 9.80 29.49
C THR A 13 -1.95 8.58 28.58
N GLY A 14 -2.12 8.72 27.26
CA GLY A 14 -2.12 7.54 26.39
C GLY A 14 -2.20 7.83 24.90
N LEU A 15 -1.48 7.01 24.13
CA LEU A 15 -1.60 6.91 22.67
C LEU A 15 -2.64 5.82 22.38
N GLU A 16 -3.92 6.19 22.24
CA GLU A 16 -4.92 5.20 21.82
C GLU A 16 -4.72 4.85 20.33
N PRO A 17 -4.65 3.55 19.97
CA PRO A 17 -4.66 3.12 18.58
C PRO A 17 -6.00 3.49 17.95
N LYS A 18 -6.06 4.62 17.27
CA LYS A 18 -7.21 4.92 16.43
C LYS A 18 -7.18 3.96 15.25
N ILE A 19 -8.25 3.18 15.09
CA ILE A 19 -8.52 2.41 13.87
C ILE A 19 -8.42 3.42 12.72
N VAL A 20 -7.36 3.29 11.90
CA VAL A 20 -7.16 4.13 10.74
C VAL A 20 -8.22 3.73 9.73
N VAL A 21 -9.39 4.36 9.83
CA VAL A 21 -10.31 4.43 8.70
C VAL A 21 -9.55 5.21 7.65
N GLU A 22 -9.05 4.50 6.65
CA GLU A 22 -8.39 5.02 5.45
C GLU A 22 -9.36 6.01 4.77
N ARG A 23 -9.41 7.24 5.28
CA ARG A 23 -10.15 8.33 4.65
C ARG A 23 -9.33 8.71 3.44
N ASP A 24 -9.93 8.62 2.26
CA ASP A 24 -9.34 9.12 1.03
C ASP A 24 -9.03 10.62 1.18
N HIS A 25 -7.82 10.94 1.65
CA HIS A 25 -7.37 12.30 1.91
C HIS A 25 -7.36 13.14 0.63
N ARG A 26 -7.37 12.50 -0.55
CA ARG A 26 -7.48 13.18 -1.85
C ARG A 26 -8.82 13.88 -2.01
N SER A 27 -9.87 13.43 -1.31
CA SER A 27 -11.16 14.13 -1.28
C SER A 27 -11.06 15.50 -0.61
N GLN A 28 -10.13 15.69 0.34
CA GLN A 28 -9.90 16.97 1.03
C GLN A 28 -9.09 17.96 0.17
N LEU A 29 -8.31 17.46 -0.80
CA LEU A 29 -7.63 18.30 -1.79
C LEU A 29 -8.60 18.87 -2.85
N ARG A 30 -9.84 18.40 -2.89
CA ARG A 30 -10.88 18.96 -3.77
C ARG A 30 -11.51 20.17 -3.10
N SER A 31 -10.87 21.33 -3.22
CA SER A 31 -11.50 22.54 -2.71
C SER A 31 -12.80 22.85 -3.51
N PRO A 32 -13.95 23.05 -2.85
CA PRO A 32 -15.19 23.38 -3.54
C PRO A 32 -15.07 24.67 -4.36
N ARG A 33 -14.27 25.62 -3.87
CA ARG A 33 -14.04 26.93 -4.50
C ARG A 33 -13.41 26.82 -5.89
N TRP A 34 -12.59 25.79 -6.13
CA TRP A 34 -11.93 25.58 -7.43
C TRP A 34 -12.77 24.68 -8.36
N GLY A 35 -13.69 23.88 -7.81
CA GLY A 35 -14.63 23.06 -8.58
C GLY A 35 -15.86 23.82 -9.10
N ALA A 36 -16.19 24.97 -8.50
CA ALA A 36 -17.42 25.72 -8.77
C ALA A 36 -17.53 26.29 -10.20
N ALA A 37 -16.40 26.50 -10.89
CA ALA A 37 -16.37 27.02 -12.26
C ALA A 37 -16.47 25.90 -13.33
N LEU A 38 -16.43 24.62 -12.94
CA LEU A 38 -16.56 23.49 -13.87
C LEU A 38 -18.02 23.12 -14.05
N SER A 39 -18.38 22.58 -15.24
CA SER A 39 -19.75 22.23 -15.63
C SER A 39 -20.46 21.19 -14.75
N GLY A 40 -19.76 20.59 -13.77
CA GLY A 40 -20.32 19.68 -12.76
C GLY A 40 -20.06 20.10 -11.30
N GLY A 41 -19.57 21.31 -11.05
CA GLY A 41 -19.36 21.85 -9.70
C GLY A 41 -18.32 21.10 -8.84
N ARG A 42 -17.55 20.18 -9.44
CA ARG A 42 -16.56 19.34 -8.74
C ARG A 42 -15.26 19.24 -9.53
N LEU A 43 -14.14 19.26 -8.82
CA LEU A 43 -12.83 18.97 -9.39
C LEU A 43 -12.78 17.51 -9.89
N PRO A 44 -12.18 17.25 -11.07
CA PRO A 44 -11.99 15.90 -11.58
C PRO A 44 -11.15 15.05 -10.61
N ARG A 45 -11.34 13.73 -10.68
CA ARG A 45 -10.60 12.79 -9.83
C ARG A 45 -9.11 12.91 -10.16
N LEU A 46 -8.29 13.36 -9.20
CA LEU A 46 -6.83 13.24 -9.26
C LEU A 46 -6.46 11.75 -9.24
N GLY A 47 -6.39 11.15 -10.43
CA GLY A 47 -5.65 9.90 -10.61
C GLY A 47 -4.16 10.20 -10.51
N ASN A 48 -3.37 9.27 -9.98
CA ASN A 48 -1.91 9.34 -10.09
C ASN A 48 -1.50 8.54 -11.33
N PRO A 49 -1.32 9.18 -12.51
CA PRO A 49 -0.96 8.47 -13.74
C PRO A 49 0.45 7.85 -13.67
N GLU A 50 1.31 8.33 -12.76
CA GLU A 50 2.65 7.77 -12.57
C GLU A 50 2.65 6.52 -11.69
N MET A 51 1.53 6.23 -11.00
CA MET A 51 1.40 5.00 -10.24
C MET A 51 0.84 3.93 -11.16
N ASN A 52 1.74 3.09 -11.68
CA ASN A 52 1.37 1.84 -12.33
C ASN A 52 1.44 0.71 -11.27
N PRO A 53 0.37 0.47 -10.49
CA PRO A 53 0.41 -0.55 -9.46
C PRO A 53 0.66 -1.92 -10.10
N THR A 54 1.65 -2.64 -9.61
CA THR A 54 1.88 -4.02 -10.03
C THR A 54 0.59 -4.83 -9.82
N PRO A 55 0.09 -5.54 -10.84
CA PRO A 55 -1.11 -6.36 -10.69
C PRO A 55 -0.93 -7.34 -9.54
N VAL A 56 -1.93 -7.47 -8.67
CA VAL A 56 -1.88 -8.35 -7.50
C VAL A 56 -1.55 -9.78 -7.89
N ALA A 57 -2.14 -10.28 -8.98
CA ALA A 57 -1.86 -11.61 -9.52
C ALA A 57 -0.38 -11.80 -9.88
N LEU A 58 0.25 -10.76 -10.45
CA LEU A 58 1.65 -10.80 -10.87
C LEU A 58 2.59 -10.78 -9.67
N ALA A 59 2.23 -10.02 -8.62
CA ALA A 59 2.94 -10.07 -7.35
C ALA A 59 2.84 -11.44 -6.66
N VAL A 60 1.64 -12.05 -6.65
CA VAL A 60 1.43 -13.40 -6.08
C VAL A 60 2.23 -14.46 -6.84
N LEU A 61 2.17 -14.44 -8.17
CA LEU A 61 2.93 -15.37 -9.02
C LEU A 61 4.43 -15.24 -8.79
N PHE A 62 4.94 -14.01 -8.65
CA PHE A 62 6.34 -13.76 -8.36
C PHE A 62 6.77 -14.44 -7.05
N TRP A 63 6.04 -14.23 -5.96
CA TRP A 63 6.39 -14.81 -4.67
C TRP A 63 6.22 -16.34 -4.64
N ALA A 64 5.18 -16.86 -5.27
CA ALA A 64 4.98 -18.31 -5.40
C ALA A 64 6.12 -18.95 -6.20
N GLY A 65 6.51 -18.35 -7.33
CA GLY A 65 7.62 -18.80 -8.16
C GLY A 65 8.95 -18.75 -7.42
N LEU A 66 9.21 -17.66 -6.68
CA LEU A 66 10.43 -17.53 -5.88
C LEU A 66 10.52 -18.61 -4.79
N GLY A 67 9.42 -18.86 -4.07
CA GLY A 67 9.34 -19.91 -3.06
C GLY A 67 9.56 -21.30 -3.66
N PHE A 68 8.91 -21.59 -4.77
CA PHE A 68 9.06 -22.87 -5.48
C PHE A 68 10.48 -23.08 -6.00
N GLY A 69 11.07 -22.06 -6.64
CA GLY A 69 12.45 -22.14 -7.14
C GLY A 69 13.45 -22.38 -6.02
N THR A 70 13.29 -21.68 -4.89
CA THR A 70 14.12 -21.89 -3.70
C THR A 70 13.99 -23.32 -3.18
N PHE A 71 12.76 -23.84 -3.10
CA PHE A 71 12.50 -25.21 -2.68
C PHE A 71 13.22 -26.23 -3.59
N VAL A 72 13.14 -26.06 -4.91
CA VAL A 72 13.82 -26.94 -5.87
C VAL A 72 15.33 -26.90 -5.69
N VAL A 73 15.94 -25.71 -5.51
CA VAL A 73 17.38 -25.58 -5.27
C VAL A 73 17.80 -26.32 -4.01
N LEU A 74 17.03 -26.20 -2.92
CA LEU A 74 17.29 -26.93 -1.69
C LEU A 74 17.19 -28.44 -1.92
N LEU A 75 16.14 -28.89 -2.60
CA LEU A 75 15.88 -30.31 -2.83
C LEU A 75 16.97 -30.97 -3.68
N LEU A 76 17.42 -30.28 -4.74
CA LEU A 76 18.55 -30.74 -5.56
C LEU A 76 19.84 -30.75 -4.76
N GLY A 77 20.12 -29.67 -4.03
CA GLY A 77 21.35 -29.57 -3.28
C GLY A 77 21.51 -30.61 -2.18
N TYR A 78 20.45 -30.85 -1.40
CA TYR A 78 20.45 -31.90 -0.38
C TYR A 78 20.31 -33.30 -0.98
N GLY A 79 19.51 -33.46 -2.05
CA GLY A 79 19.28 -34.76 -2.69
C GLY A 79 20.48 -35.29 -3.49
N THR A 80 21.30 -34.39 -4.06
CA THR A 80 22.52 -34.77 -4.80
C THR A 80 23.76 -34.84 -3.92
N GLY A 81 23.67 -34.39 -2.67
CA GLY A 81 24.82 -34.28 -1.77
C GLY A 81 25.78 -33.13 -2.12
N PHE A 82 25.40 -32.21 -3.00
CA PHE A 82 26.25 -31.05 -3.37
C PHE A 82 26.64 -30.18 -2.17
N TRP A 83 25.77 -30.10 -1.16
CA TRP A 83 26.01 -29.31 0.06
C TRP A 83 26.68 -30.09 1.20
N HIS A 84 27.09 -31.35 0.96
CA HIS A 84 27.80 -32.21 1.91
C HIS A 84 29.28 -32.33 1.54
#